data_AF-A0A2N5YMB8-F1
#
_entry.id   AF-A0A2N5YMB8-F1
#
_cell.length_a   1.000
_cell.length_b   1.000
_cell.length_c   1.000
_cell.angle_alpha   90.00
_cell.angle_beta   90.00
_cell.angle_gamma   90.00
#
_symmetry.space_group_name_H-M   'P 1'
#
loop_
_entity.id
_entity.type
_entity.pdbx_description
1 polymer ?
#
loop_
_entity_poly.entity_id
_entity_poly.type
_entity_poly.pdbx_seq_one_letter_code
_entity_poly.pdbx_strand_id
1 'polypeptide(L)' 'MKNFLLPLVGFFALSLSFFSCNKCQDCTFMGVTEEICQDDFDSKDEYEASITLAESWGATCK' A
#
# COMPACT_ATOMS: atom_id res chain seq x y z
N MET A 1 25.74 -4.80 31.17
CA MET A 1 26.74 -5.40 30.27
C MET A 1 26.03 -5.66 28.95
N LYS A 2 26.04 -4.69 28.04
CA LYS A 2 26.90 -4.65 26.84
C LYS A 2 26.74 -5.86 25.90
N ASN A 3 25.93 -5.62 24.86
CA ASN A 3 26.20 -5.77 23.42
C ASN A 3 26.43 -7.16 22.80
N PHE A 4 25.64 -7.46 21.76
CA PHE A 4 26.05 -8.06 20.46
C PHE A 4 24.85 -7.96 19.46
N LEU A 5 24.70 -6.95 18.58
CA LEU A 5 25.19 -6.84 17.18
C LEU A 5 25.27 -8.21 16.47
N LEU A 6 24.63 -8.55 15.33
CA LEU A 6 24.38 -7.92 14.03
C LEU A 6 23.66 -8.99 13.12
N PRO A 7 23.53 -8.83 11.79
CA PRO A 7 22.46 -8.28 10.93
C PRO A 7 21.61 -9.39 10.21
N LEU A 8 20.88 -9.04 9.14
CA LEU A 8 20.18 -9.91 8.14
C LEU A 8 18.71 -10.23 8.40
N VAL A 9 17.80 -9.39 7.90
CA VAL A 9 16.70 -9.85 7.03
C VAL A 9 16.39 -8.72 6.03
N GLY A 10 17.13 -8.69 4.93
CA GLY A 10 16.54 -8.27 3.66
C GLY A 10 15.77 -9.48 3.13
N PHE A 11 14.44 -9.35 3.06
CA PHE A 11 13.43 -10.21 2.41
C PHE A 11 12.13 -9.85 3.14
N PHE A 12 11.29 -8.98 2.61
CA PHE A 12 10.35 -9.44 1.62
C PHE A 12 9.97 -8.26 0.72
N ALA A 13 10.58 -8.19 -0.46
CA ALA A 13 9.87 -7.65 -1.61
C ALA A 13 8.70 -8.60 -1.83
N LEU A 14 7.59 -8.33 -1.15
CA LEU A 14 6.33 -9.00 -1.34
C LEU A 14 5.74 -8.36 -2.60
N SER A 15 6.43 -8.56 -3.73
CA SER A 15 5.84 -8.44 -5.06
C SER A 15 4.87 -9.60 -5.18
N LEU A 16 3.76 -9.51 -4.45
CA LEU A 16 2.53 -10.19 -4.77
C LEU A 16 2.02 -9.55 -6.05
N SER A 17 2.64 -9.92 -7.17
CA SER A 17 2.05 -9.71 -8.48
C SER A 17 0.89 -10.69 -8.62
N PHE A 18 -0.15 -10.49 -7.81
CA PHE A 18 -1.46 -11.06 -8.09
C PHE A 18 -2.02 -10.25 -9.25
N PHE A 19 -1.81 -10.73 -10.46
CA PHE A 19 -2.62 -10.36 -11.62
C PHE A 19 -4.04 -10.91 -11.42
N SER A 20 -4.77 -10.42 -10.41
CA SER A 20 -6.22 -10.35 -10.50
C SER A 20 -6.54 -9.00 -11.13
N CYS A 21 -7.43 -8.98 -12.10
CA CYS A 21 -7.81 -7.78 -12.86
C CYS A 21 -8.68 -6.82 -12.02
N ASN A 22 -8.35 -6.68 -10.74
CA ASN A 22 -9.04 -5.83 -9.78
C ASN A 22 -8.40 -4.45 -9.88
N LYS A 23 -9.21 -3.40 -9.89
CA LYS A 23 -8.70 -2.02 -9.87
C LYS A 23 -8.00 -1.80 -8.52
N CYS A 24 -6.69 -1.97 -8.49
CA CYS A 24 -5.83 -1.59 -7.38
C CYS A 24 -5.04 -0.34 -7.76
N GLN A 25 -4.86 0.57 -6.81
CA GLN A 25 -4.00 1.75 -6.97
C GLN A 25 -2.97 1.79 -5.86
N ASP A 26 -1.75 2.15 -6.24
CA ASP A 26 -0.65 2.34 -5.31
C ASP A 26 -0.68 3.78 -4.78
N CYS A 27 -1.05 3.95 -3.51
CA CYS A 27 -1.10 5.23 -2.83
C CYS A 27 0.18 5.45 -2.02
N THR A 28 1.00 6.42 -2.43
CA THR A 28 2.28 6.72 -1.77
C THR A 28 2.22 8.00 -0.93
N PHE A 29 2.51 7.92 0.37
CA PHE A 29 2.61 9.04 1.29
C PHE A 29 3.95 9.03 2.05
N MET A 30 4.68 10.15 2.00
CA MET A 30 5.99 10.30 2.68
C MET A 30 7.00 9.16 2.40
N GLY A 31 6.91 8.53 1.22
CA GLY A 31 7.78 7.42 0.82
C GLY A 31 7.32 6.03 1.27
N VAL A 32 6.14 5.92 1.89
CA VAL A 32 5.45 4.65 2.16
C VAL A 32 4.37 4.46 1.11
N THR A 33 4.35 3.30 0.46
CA THR A 33 3.35 2.92 -0.55
C THR A 33 2.43 1.86 0.03
N GLU A 34 1.13 2.12 -0.04
CA GLU A 34 0.06 1.18 0.33
C GLU A 34 -0.79 0.91 -0.92
N GLU A 35 -1.25 -0.33 -1.08
CA GLU A 35 -2.13 -0.73 -2.18
C GLU A 35 -3.59 -0.64 -1.72
N ILE A 36 -4.43 0.06 -2.49
CA ILE A 36 -5.88 0.14 -2.25
C ILE A 36 -6.59 -0.54 -3.42
N CYS A 37 -7.23 -1.67 -3.16
CA CYS A 37 -7.95 -2.43 -4.18
C CYS A 37 -9.47 -2.21 -4.09
N GLN A 38 -10.13 -2.13 -5.24
CA GLN A 38 -11.59 -1.99 -5.31
C GLN A 38 -12.32 -3.15 -4.63
N ASP A 39 -11.75 -4.35 -4.69
CA ASP A 39 -12.30 -5.56 -4.07
C ASP A 39 -12.28 -5.54 -2.54
N ASP A 40 -11.54 -4.61 -1.93
CA ASP A 40 -11.55 -4.40 -0.47
C ASP A 40 -12.79 -3.63 0.00
N PHE A 41 -13.63 -3.16 -0.92
CA PHE A 41 -14.82 -2.34 -0.64
C PHE A 41 -16.09 -2.97 -1.20
N ASP A 42 -17.22 -2.72 -0.55
CA ASP A 42 -18.53 -3.24 -0.97
C ASP A 42 -19.11 -2.47 -2.16
N SER A 43 -18.56 -1.28 -2.47
CA SER A 43 -18.99 -0.45 -3.58
C SER A 43 -17.85 0.37 -4.20
N LYS A 44 -18.04 0.73 -5.48
CA LYS A 44 -17.14 1.62 -6.21
C LYS A 44 -17.01 3.00 -5.56
N ASP A 45 -18.09 3.50 -4.96
CA ASP A 45 -18.11 4.83 -4.34
C ASP A 45 -17.26 4.85 -3.06
N GLU A 46 -17.28 3.78 -2.26
CA GLU A 46 -16.42 3.64 -1.08
C GLU A 46 -14.94 3.52 -1.45
N TYR A 47 -14.64 2.78 -2.51
CA TYR A 47 -13.30 2.73 -3.08
C TYR A 47 -12.83 4.10 -3.56
N GLU A 48 -13.64 4.84 -4.32
CA GLU A 48 -13.26 6.18 -4.79
C GLU A 48 -13.14 7.19 -3.64
N ALA A 49 -13.96 7.05 -2.59
CA ALA A 49 -13.85 7.86 -1.38
C ALA A 49 -12.56 7.58 -0.60
N SER A 50 -12.11 6.33 -0.53
CA SER A 50 -10.86 5.98 0.16
C SER A 50 -9.62 6.52 -0.57
N ILE A 51 -9.59 6.44 -1.91
CA ILE A 51 -8.57 7.08 -2.74
C ILE A 51 -8.56 8.59 -2.53
N THR A 52 -9.73 9.23 -2.60
CA THR A 52 -9.86 10.69 -2.39
C THR A 52 -9.40 11.09 -0.99
N LEU A 53 -9.69 10.29 0.03
CA LEU A 53 -9.26 10.54 1.40
C LEU A 53 -7.73 10.42 1.52
N ALA A 54 -7.13 9.38 0.94
CA ALA A 54 -5.68 9.20 0.91
C ALA A 54 -4.98 10.38 0.21
N GLU A 55 -5.50 10.82 -0.94
CA GLU A 55 -5.01 12.01 -1.65
C GLU A 55 -5.18 13.29 -0.84
N SER A 56 -6.29 13.44 -0.11
CA SER A 56 -6.52 14.59 0.78
C SER A 56 -5.54 14.65 1.96
N TRP A 57 -5.02 13.50 2.38
CA TRP A 57 -3.95 13.38 3.37
C TRP A 57 -2.55 13.59 2.76
N GLY A 58 -2.47 13.79 1.44
CA GLY A 58 -1.24 14.08 0.71
C GLY A 58 -0.60 12.84 0.06
N ALA A 59 -1.29 11.70 0.03
CA ALA A 59 -0.84 10.55 -0.74
C ALA A 59 -0.96 10.81 -2.25
N THR A 60 -0.13 10.16 -3.05
CA THR A 60 -0.25 10.12 -4.52
C THR A 60 -0.66 8.72 -4.93
N CYS A 61 -1.88 8.55 -5.42
CA CYS A 61 -2.42 7.27 -5.89
C CYS A 61 -2.24 7.13 -7.42
N LYS A 62 -1.84 5.94 -7.91
CA LYS A 62 -1.59 5.66 -9.34
C LYS A 62 -2.04 4.28 -9.75
#